data_AF-A0A962YBT4-F1
#
_entry.id   AF-A0A962YBT4-F1
#
_cell.length_a   1.000
_cell.length_b   1.000
_cell.length_c   1.000
_cell.angle_alpha   90.00
_cell.angle_beta   90.00
_cell.angle_gamma   90.00
#
_symmetry.space_group_name_H-M   'P 1'
#
loop_
_entity.id
_entity.type
_entity.pdbx_description
1 polymer ?
#
loop_
_entity_poly.entity_id
_entity_poly.type
_entity_poly.pdbx_seq_one_letter_code
_entity_poly.pdbx_strand_id
1 'polypeptide(L)' 'RAWLNSIIVCICLAISAFYELLEWWVALLSGAAAEAFLGTQGYIWDTQSDMFLALLGSILALLLLSRWHDRQLALINPR' A
#
# COMPACT_ATOMS: atom_id res chain seq x y z
N ARG A 1 1.51 20.00 8.40
CA ARG A 1 1.31 18.54 8.37
C ARG A 1 0.68 18.04 7.07
N ALA A 2 -0.14 18.83 6.37
CA ALA A 2 -0.74 18.44 5.10
C ALA A 2 0.28 17.88 4.08
N TRP A 3 1.44 18.54 3.90
CA TRP A 3 2.51 18.06 3.01
C TRP A 3 3.00 16.64 3.36
N LEU A 4 3.20 16.36 4.66
CA LEU A 4 3.65 15.05 5.14
C LEU A 4 2.57 13.98 4.91
N ASN A 5 1.31 14.31 5.23
CA ASN A 5 0.18 13.41 5.01
C ASN A 5 0.05 13.05 3.53
N SER A 6 0.20 14.02 2.62
CA SER A 6 0.19 13.77 1.18
C SER A 6 1.35 12.87 0.75
N ILE A 7 2.57 13.11 1.24
CA ILE A 7 3.73 12.26 0.94
C ILE A 7 3.51 10.83 1.44
N ILE A 8 2.98 10.64 2.65
CA ILE A 8 2.69 9.31 3.21
C ILE A 8 1.74 8.55 2.30
N VAL A 9 0.62 9.17 1.91
CA VAL A 9 -0.38 8.56 1.02
C VAL A 9 0.23 8.21 -0.34
N CYS A 10 1.00 9.13 -0.95
CA CYS A 10 1.67 8.88 -2.22
C CYS A 10 2.68 7.73 -2.14
N ILE A 11 3.45 7.63 -1.04
CA ILE A 11 4.42 6.55 -0.84
C ILE A 11 3.70 5.21 -0.67
N CYS A 12 2.64 5.14 0.14
CA CYS A 12 1.85 3.91 0.29
C CYS A 12 1.30 3.41 -1.05
N LEU A 13 0.72 4.31 -1.84
CA LEU A 13 0.20 3.98 -3.16
C LEU A 13 1.31 3.58 -4.14
N ALA A 14 2.44 4.29 -4.13
CA ALA A 14 3.58 3.98 -5.00
C ALA A 14 4.19 2.61 -4.70
N ILE A 15 4.29 2.22 -3.42
CA ILE A 15 4.78 0.90 -3.02
C ILE A 15 3.82 -0.19 -3.52
N SER A 16 2.50 -0.01 -3.34
CA SER A 16 1.51 -0.97 -3.85
C SER A 16 1.59 -1.09 -5.38
N ALA A 17 1.56 0.03 -6.10
CA ALA A 17 1.68 0.01 -7.56
C ALA A 17 2.99 -0.61 -8.05
N PHE A 18 4.10 -0.39 -7.33
CA PHE A 18 5.38 -0.99 -7.68
C PHE A 18 5.38 -2.52 -7.51
N TYR A 19 4.74 -3.02 -6.45
CA TYR A 19 4.60 -4.47 -6.24
C TYR A 19 3.84 -5.14 -7.40
N GLU A 20 2.72 -4.55 -7.82
CA GLU A 20 1.91 -5.01 -8.96
C GLU A 20 2.70 -5.04 -10.28
N LEU A 21 3.58 -4.05 -10.50
CA LEU A 21 4.46 -4.04 -11.66
C LEU A 21 5.48 -5.18 -11.64
N LEU A 22 5.96 -5.58 -10.45
CA LEU A 22 6.83 -6.74 -10.31
C LEU A 22 6.08 -8.03 -10.63
N GLU A 23 4.84 -8.18 -10.16
CA GLU A 23 4.01 -9.34 -10.49
C GLU A 23 3.76 -9.45 -11.99
N TRP A 24 3.44 -8.32 -12.65
CA TRP A 24 3.31 -8.28 -14.10
C TRP A 24 4.60 -8.70 -14.82
N TRP A 25 5.76 -8.23 -14.38
CA TRP A 25 7.05 -8.64 -14.96
C TRP A 25 7.32 -10.13 -14.79
N VAL A 26 7.06 -10.69 -13.61
CA VAL A 26 7.27 -12.13 -13.39
C VAL A 26 6.31 -12.96 -14.23
N ALA A 27 5.06 -12.52 -14.40
CA ALA A 27 4.08 -13.17 -15.27
C ALA A 27 4.55 -13.21 -16.74
N LEU A 28 5.16 -12.14 -17.25
CA LEU A 28 5.72 -12.11 -18.60
C LEU A 28 6.91 -13.08 -18.78
N LEU A 29 7.76 -13.23 -17.75
CA LEU A 29 8.97 -14.06 -17.82
C LEU A 29 8.70 -15.57 -17.68
N SER A 30 7.57 -15.98 -17.09
CA SER A 30 7.30 -17.39 -16.74
C SER A 30 6.62 -18.21 -17.85
N GLY A 31 6.23 -17.60 -18.97
CA GLY A 31 5.99 -18.27 -20.25
C GLY A 31 4.72 -19.12 -20.43
N ALA A 32 4.12 -19.71 -19.39
CA ALA A 32 2.79 -20.34 -19.44
C ALA A 32 2.21 -20.57 -18.03
N ALA A 33 0.91 -20.33 -17.86
CA ALA A 33 0.11 -20.51 -16.64
C ALA A 33 0.50 -19.61 -15.44
N ALA A 34 0.47 -18.29 -15.64
CA ALA A 34 0.49 -17.31 -14.54
C ALA A 34 -0.80 -17.31 -13.69
N GLU A 35 -1.77 -18.20 -13.95
CA GLU A 35 -3.00 -18.29 -13.15
C GLU A 35 -2.78 -18.95 -11.77
N ALA A 36 -1.62 -19.57 -11.51
CA ALA A 36 -1.45 -20.42 -10.33
C ALA A 36 -0.25 -20.08 -9.43
N PHE A 37 0.53 -19.01 -9.67
CA PHE A 37 1.80 -18.89 -8.94
C PHE A 37 2.18 -17.60 -8.21
N LEU A 38 1.66 -16.40 -8.44
CA LEU A 38 2.16 -15.23 -7.70
C LEU A 38 1.07 -14.21 -7.43
N GLY A 39 0.54 -14.22 -6.21
CA GLY A 39 -0.25 -13.14 -5.59
C GLY A 39 -1.65 -12.89 -6.13
N THR A 40 -1.92 -13.19 -7.40
CA THR A 40 -3.19 -12.77 -8.00
C THR A 40 -4.39 -13.54 -7.43
N GLN A 41 -5.45 -12.80 -7.08
CA GLN A 41 -6.67 -13.36 -6.49
C GLN A 41 -7.64 -13.98 -7.53
N GLY A 42 -7.20 -14.12 -8.78
CA GLY A 42 -7.95 -14.82 -9.83
C GLY A 42 -9.11 -14.01 -10.41
N TYR A 43 -9.11 -12.68 -10.30
CA TYR A 43 -10.07 -11.81 -10.97
C TYR A 43 -9.40 -10.60 -11.63
N ILE A 44 -10.09 -10.02 -12.62
CA ILE A 44 -9.56 -8.99 -13.53
C ILE A 44 -9.17 -7.69 -12.81
N TRP A 45 -9.79 -7.41 -11.66
CA TRP A 45 -9.64 -6.13 -10.94
C TRP A 45 -8.60 -6.15 -9.82
N ASP A 46 -7.89 -7.26 -9.65
CA ASP A 46 -7.07 -7.54 -8.48
C ASP A 46 -6.05 -6.43 -8.17
N THR A 47 -5.23 -6.07 -9.16
CA THR A 47 -4.28 -4.97 -9.11
C THR A 47 -4.94 -3.64 -8.74
N GLN A 48 -6.10 -3.32 -9.31
CA GLN A 48 -6.79 -2.06 -9.00
C GLN A 48 -7.36 -2.05 -7.58
N SER A 49 -7.92 -3.16 -7.12
CA SER A 49 -8.41 -3.29 -5.75
C SER A 49 -7.29 -3.21 -4.72
N ASP A 50 -6.13 -3.80 -4.97
CA ASP A 50 -5.00 -3.76 -4.05
C ASP A 50 -4.46 -2.33 -3.90
N MET A 51 -4.29 -1.62 -5.01
CA MET A 51 -3.93 -0.19 -5.00
C MET A 51 -5.00 0.67 -4.31
N PHE A 52 -6.29 0.39 -4.54
CA PHE A 52 -7.38 1.13 -3.90
C PHE A 52 -7.42 0.89 -2.39
N LEU A 53 -7.24 -0.35 -1.95
CA LEU A 53 -7.20 -0.71 -0.53
C LEU A 53 -5.97 -0.11 0.16
N ALA A 54 -4.81 -0.08 -0.51
CA ALA A 54 -3.63 0.61 0.00
C ALA A 54 -3.87 2.12 0.17
N LEU A 55 -4.50 2.77 -0.82
CA LEU A 55 -4.88 4.17 -0.76
C LEU A 55 -5.85 4.43 0.41
N LEU A 56 -6.94 3.67 0.47
CA LEU A 56 -7.95 3.81 1.51
C LEU A 56 -7.35 3.54 2.91
N GLY A 57 -6.56 2.49 3.04
CA GLY A 57 -5.86 2.13 4.27
C GLY A 57 -4.93 3.24 4.76
N SER A 58 -4.16 3.86 3.87
CA SER A 58 -3.27 4.98 4.22
C SER A 58 -4.06 6.21 4.72
N ILE A 59 -5.18 6.53 4.09
CA ILE A 59 -6.07 7.63 4.51
C ILE A 59 -6.69 7.30 5.88
N LEU A 60 -7.22 6.10 6.06
CA LEU A 60 -7.83 5.67 7.33
C LEU A 60 -6.81 5.64 8.47
N ALA A 61 -5.58 5.18 8.22
CA ALA A 61 -4.50 5.21 9.20
C ALA A 61 -4.19 6.66 9.64
N LEU A 62 -4.10 7.59 8.69
CA LEU A 62 -3.89 9.01 9.01
C LEU A 62 -5.07 9.61 9.80
N LEU A 63 -6.31 9.27 9.48
CA LEU A 63 -7.50 9.79 10.17
C LEU A 63 -7.66 9.22 11.58
N LEU A 64 -7.44 7.91 11.75
CA LEU A 64 -7.77 7.18 12.97
C LEU A 64 -6.57 7.06 13.93
N LEU A 65 -5.36 6.85 13.40
CA LEU A 65 -4.20 6.48 14.22
C LEU A 65 -3.23 7.62 14.50
N SER A 66 -3.22 8.71 13.71
CA SER A 66 -2.24 9.81 13.88
C SER A 66 -2.22 10.38 15.29
N ARG A 67 -3.40 10.61 15.90
CA ARG A 67 -3.48 11.17 17.27
C ARG A 67 -2.97 10.19 18.32
N TRP A 68 -3.22 8.91 18.12
CA TRP A 68 -2.74 7.86 19.02
C TRP A 68 -1.23 7.71 18.93
N HIS A 69 -0.69 7.69 17.70
CA HIS A 69 0.74 7.67 17.44
C HIS A 69 1.46 8.87 18.07
N ASP A 70 0.95 10.09 17.88
CA ASP A 70 1.52 11.30 18.48
C ASP A 70 1.54 11.23 20.02
N ARG A 71 0.50 10.67 20.66
CA ARG A 71 0.47 10.45 22.11
C ARG A 71 1.55 9.46 22.56
N GLN A 72 1.75 8.37 21.83
CA GLN A 72 2.80 7.39 22.15
C GLN A 72 4.20 7.99 22.02
N LEU A 73 4.45 8.79 20.98
CA LEU A 73 5.71 9.49 20.80
C LEU A 73 6.00 10.47 21.95
N ALA A 74 4.97 11.19 22.43
CA ALA A 74 5.12 12.11 23.56
C ALA A 74 5.47 11.39 24.88
N LEU A 75 5.01 10.15 25.08
CA LEU A 75 5.35 9.35 26.26
C LEU A 75 6.80 8.85 26.23
N ILE A 76 7.35 8.56 25.05
CA ILE A 76 8.72 8.05 24.89
C ILE A 76 9.75 9.19 24.86
N ASN A 77 9.36 10.37 24.36
CA ASN A 77 10.21 11.55 24.32
C ASN A 77 9.60 12.69 25.15
N PRO A 78 9.58 12.55 26.50
CA PRO A 78 9.16 13.63 27.38
C PRO A 78 10.25 14.71 27.36
N ARG A 79 10.12 15.65 26.43
CA ARG A 79 10.82 16.92 26.52
C ARG A 79 10.12 17.82 27.53
#